data_AF-A0A956WNP1-F1
#
_entry.id   AF-A0A956WNP1-F1
#
_cell.length_a   1.000
_cell.length_b   1.000
_cell.length_c   1.000
_cell.angle_alpha   90.00
_cell.angle_beta   90.00
_cell.angle_gamma   90.00
#
_symmetry.space_group_name_H-M   'P 1'
#
loop_
_entity.id
_entity.type
_entity.pdbx_description
1 polymer ?
#
loop_
_entity_poly.entity_id
_entity_poly.type
_entity_poly.pdbx_seq_one_letter_code
_entity_poly.pdbx_strand_id
1 'polypeptide(L)'
;MFDNLAAILSIVVIDLVLSGDNAVVIGMAARNLSEENRRKAILLGGAGAIGLRILFTALATILLGVQGLQAIGAVLLIYIAFKLLRPHDDAHGNVHEADTLGEAVRTIILADVVMSLDNILAVGGAAHGHLGLLIFGLMLSIPIILFGSELVARLLGRFPAVLYI
;
A
#
# COMPACT_ATOMS: atom_id res chain seq x y z
N MET A 1 11.67 24.34 9.46
CA MET A 1 12.45 23.59 8.43
C MET A 1 12.73 22.17 8.89
N PHE A 2 13.18 21.97 10.13
CA PHE A 2 13.31 20.64 10.74
C PHE A 2 11.98 19.87 10.84
N ASP A 3 10.87 20.56 11.13
CA ASP A 3 9.55 19.92 11.27
C ASP A 3 9.03 19.33 9.95
N ASN A 4 9.25 20.03 8.83
CA ASN A 4 8.86 19.55 7.51
C ASN A 4 9.69 18.33 7.07
N LEU A 5 10.99 18.34 7.38
CA LEU A 5 11.87 17.21 7.08
C LEU A 5 11.52 15.99 7.93
N ALA A 6 11.24 16.20 9.22
CA ALA A 6 10.79 15.14 10.12
C ALA A 6 9.44 14.55 9.69
N ALA A 7 8.50 15.39 9.24
CA ALA A 7 7.22 14.95 8.71
C ALA A 7 7.37 14.12 7.42
N ILE A 8 8.17 14.60 6.45
CA ILE A 8 8.46 13.85 5.21
C ILE A 8 9.12 12.52 5.53
N LEU A 9 10.13 12.51 6.41
CA LEU A 9 10.82 11.28 6.80
C LEU A 9 9.86 10.30 7.48
N SER A 10 8.99 10.79 8.36
CA SER A 10 7.98 9.95 9.02
C SER A 10 6.99 9.38 8.02
N ILE A 11 6.51 10.18 7.06
CA ILE A 11 5.62 9.71 5.98
C ILE A 11 6.29 8.61 5.17
N VAL A 12 7.55 8.80 4.76
CA VAL A 12 8.31 7.80 3.97
C VAL A 12 8.53 6.53 4.78
N VAL A 13 8.89 6.64 6.06
CA VAL A 13 9.12 5.48 6.92
C VAL A 13 7.82 4.71 7.17
N ILE A 14 6.72 5.41 7.48
CA ILE A 14 5.40 4.80 7.68
C ILE A 14 4.96 4.08 6.41
N ASP A 15 5.01 4.76 5.25
CA ASP A 15 4.58 4.20 3.97
C ASP A 15 5.45 3.00 3.56
N LEU A 16 6.76 3.04 3.81
CA LEU A 16 7.66 1.93 3.51
C LEU A 16 7.43 0.71 4.41
N VAL A 17 7.23 0.92 5.71
CA VAL A 17 6.96 -0.17 6.67
C VAL A 17 5.61 -0.83 6.38
N LEU A 18 4.56 -0.03 6.12
CA LEU A 18 3.24 -0.55 5.78
C LEU A 18 3.13 -1.06 4.33
N SER A 19 4.10 -0.80 3.45
CA SER A 19 4.09 -1.31 2.08
C SER A 19 4.94 -2.58 1.88
N GLY A 20 5.57 -3.09 2.93
CA GLY A 20 6.44 -4.27 2.87
C GLY A 20 5.69 -5.56 2.49
N ASP A 21 4.54 -5.80 3.12
CA ASP A 21 3.61 -6.90 2.80
C ASP A 21 2.87 -6.67 1.48
N ASN A 22 2.52 -5.42 1.19
CA ASN A 22 1.92 -5.01 -0.08
C ASN A 22 2.81 -5.36 -1.28
N ALA A 23 4.14 -5.23 -1.15
CA ALA A 23 5.09 -5.60 -2.19
C ALA A 23 5.07 -7.12 -2.49
N VAL A 24 4.81 -7.97 -1.49
CA VAL A 24 4.68 -9.42 -1.65
C VAL A 24 3.40 -9.76 -2.41
N VAL A 25 2.28 -9.13 -2.05
CA VAL A 25 0.98 -9.33 -2.73
C VAL A 25 1.06 -8.89 -4.20
N ILE A 26 1.72 -7.76 -4.49
CA ILE A 26 1.98 -7.29 -5.86
C ILE A 26 2.82 -8.30 -6.64
N GLY A 27 3.89 -8.81 -6.02
CA GLY A 27 4.76 -9.83 -6.61
C GLY A 27 4.01 -11.14 -6.91
N MET A 28 3.13 -11.57 -5.99
CA MET A 28 2.28 -12.74 -6.19
C MET A 28 1.27 -12.55 -7.32
N ALA A 29 0.58 -11.40 -7.36
CA ALA A 29 -0.43 -11.11 -8.38
C ALA A 29 0.14 -11.11 -9.81
N ALA A 30 1.43 -10.77 -9.97
CA ALA A 30 2.09 -10.72 -11.27
C ALA A 30 2.99 -11.93 -11.57
N ARG A 31 2.98 -12.99 -10.73
CA ARG A 31 3.98 -14.07 -10.79
C ARG A 31 3.89 -14.97 -12.04
N ASN A 32 2.68 -15.17 -12.59
CA ASN A 32 2.45 -16.04 -13.74
C ASN A 32 2.63 -15.33 -15.10
N LEU A 33 2.90 -14.02 -15.09
CA LEU A 33 3.12 -13.25 -16.32
C LEU A 33 4.57 -13.41 -16.83
N SER A 34 4.73 -13.36 -18.16
CA SER A 34 6.06 -13.24 -18.78
C SER A 34 6.83 -12.04 -18.23
N GLU A 35 8.16 -12.07 -18.21
CA GLU A 35 8.97 -11.01 -17.56
C GLU A 35 8.61 -9.59 -18.05
N GLU A 36 8.33 -9.44 -19.35
CA GLU A 36 7.93 -8.16 -19.93
C GLU A 36 6.54 -7.71 -19.43
N ASN A 37 5.57 -8.63 -19.37
CA ASN A 37 4.22 -8.32 -18.89
C ASN A 37 4.18 -8.14 -17.37
N ARG A 38 5.02 -8.86 -16.62
CA ARG A 38 5.15 -8.68 -15.16
C ARG A 38 5.60 -7.27 -14.83
N ARG A 39 6.63 -6.76 -15.52
CA ARG A 39 7.13 -5.40 -15.31
C ARG A 39 6.08 -4.35 -15.70
N LYS A 40 5.35 -4.57 -16.80
CA LYS A 40 4.21 -3.72 -17.19
C LYS A 40 3.07 -3.76 -16.16
N ALA A 41 2.74 -4.92 -15.61
CA ALA A 41 1.69 -5.08 -14.59
C ALA A 41 2.05 -4.31 -13.32
N ILE A 42 3.28 -4.49 -12.82
CA ILE A 42 3.77 -3.80 -11.63
C ILE A 42 3.80 -2.29 -11.86
N LEU A 43 4.26 -1.84 -13.03
CA LEU A 43 4.38 -0.41 -13.32
C LEU A 43 3.02 0.27 -13.55
N LEU A 44 2.13 -0.35 -14.34
CA LEU A 44 0.78 0.18 -14.61
C LEU A 44 -0.14 0.05 -13.39
N GLY A 45 -0.14 -1.12 -12.75
CA GLY A 45 -0.90 -1.38 -11.53
C GLY A 45 -0.41 -0.53 -10.37
N GLY A 46 0.91 -0.45 -10.17
CA GLY A 46 1.52 0.42 -9.18
C GLY A 46 1.18 1.89 -9.41
N ALA A 47 1.34 2.41 -10.64
CA ALA A 47 0.99 3.79 -10.96
C ALA A 47 -0.50 4.10 -10.69
N GLY A 48 -1.40 3.18 -11.06
CA GLY A 48 -2.84 3.31 -10.79
C GLY A 48 -3.17 3.29 -9.30
N ALA A 49 -2.60 2.33 -8.57
CA ALA A 49 -2.72 2.17 -7.13
C ALA A 49 -2.28 3.44 -6.39
N ILE A 50 -1.09 3.95 -6.72
CA ILE A 50 -0.56 5.20 -6.18
C ILE A 50 -1.47 6.39 -6.44
N GLY A 51 -1.96 6.55 -7.67
CA GLY A 51 -2.84 7.67 -8.01
C GLY A 51 -4.09 7.66 -7.13
N LEU A 52 -4.64 6.46 -6.91
CA LEU A 52 -5.78 6.24 -6.04
C LEU A 52 -5.43 6.48 -4.56
N ARG A 53 -4.24 6.05 -4.11
CA ARG A 53 -3.71 6.30 -2.77
C ARG A 53 -3.57 7.80 -2.50
N ILE A 54 -2.98 8.57 -3.41
CA ILE A 54 -2.86 10.03 -3.28
C ILE A 54 -4.25 10.66 -3.18
N LEU A 55 -5.19 10.25 -4.03
CA LEU A 55 -6.57 10.74 -4.00
C LEU A 55 -7.25 10.46 -2.65
N PHE A 56 -7.24 9.21 -2.19
CA PHE A 56 -7.86 8.85 -0.92
C PHE A 56 -7.17 9.49 0.28
N THR A 57 -5.84 9.63 0.25
CA THR A 57 -5.11 10.29 1.33
C THR A 57 -5.41 11.78 1.38
N ALA A 58 -5.55 12.44 0.23
CA ALA A 58 -5.99 13.84 0.19
C ALA A 58 -7.41 14.01 0.75
N LEU A 59 -8.34 13.15 0.35
CA LEU A 59 -9.72 13.14 0.88
C LEU A 59 -9.74 12.87 2.39
N ALA A 60 -8.99 11.87 2.84
CA ALA A 60 -8.87 11.53 4.26
C ALA A 60 -8.25 12.68 5.05
N THR A 61 -7.22 13.35 4.54
CA THR A 61 -6.58 14.49 5.22
C THR A 61 -7.57 15.64 5.42
N ILE A 62 -8.41 15.92 4.42
CA ILE A 62 -9.48 16.92 4.54
C ILE A 62 -10.50 16.49 5.61
N LEU A 63 -10.92 15.23 5.59
CA LEU A 63 -11.85 14.66 6.57
C LEU A 63 -11.26 14.69 7.99
N LEU A 64 -9.99 14.35 8.17
CA LEU A 64 -9.30 14.32 9.46
C LEU A 64 -9.07 15.72 10.05
N GLY A 65 -9.23 16.78 9.26
CA GLY A 65 -9.30 18.16 9.75
C GLY A 65 -10.53 18.44 10.62
N VAL A 66 -11.54 17.56 10.59
CA VAL A 66 -12.72 17.65 11.47
C VAL A 66 -12.36 17.19 12.88
N GLN A 67 -12.48 18.10 13.84
CA GLN A 67 -12.20 17.84 15.26
C GLN A 67 -13.03 16.65 15.77
N GLY A 68 -12.36 15.64 16.33
CA GLY A 68 -12.99 14.42 16.85
C GLY A 68 -13.09 13.25 15.86
N LEU A 69 -12.93 13.47 14.55
CA LEU A 69 -12.97 12.37 13.57
C LEU A 69 -11.77 11.44 13.71
N GLN A 70 -10.58 11.99 14.00
CA GLN A 70 -9.37 11.21 14.30
C GLN A 70 -9.58 10.26 15.50
N ALA A 71 -10.29 10.70 16.54
CA ALA A 71 -10.59 9.87 17.71
C ALA A 71 -11.53 8.72 17.35
N ILE A 72 -12.55 8.98 16.52
CA ILE A 72 -13.46 7.94 16.02
C ILE A 72 -12.70 6.95 15.13
N GLY A 73 -11.83 7.43 14.24
CA GLY A 73 -10.96 6.60 13.41
C GLY A 73 -10.05 5.69 14.23
N ALA A 74 -9.43 6.23 15.29
CA ALA A 74 -8.59 5.45 16.19
C ALA A 74 -9.36 4.33 16.91
N VAL A 75 -10.57 4.62 17.42
CA VAL A 75 -11.44 3.61 18.04
C VAL A 75 -11.87 2.54 17.03
N LEU A 76 -12.20 2.96 15.80
CA LEU A 76 -12.58 2.04 14.72
C LEU A 76 -11.41 1.11 14.34
N LEU A 77 -10.18 1.63 14.27
CA LEU A 77 -8.99 0.83 13.98
C LEU A 77 -8.72 -0.20 15.08
N ILE A 78 -8.87 0.17 16.35
CA ILE A 78 -8.76 -0.77 17.47
C ILE A 78 -9.81 -1.87 17.34
N TYR A 79 -11.05 -1.52 16.98
CA TYR A 79 -12.12 -2.50 16.74
C TYR A 79 -11.79 -3.45 15.57
N ILE A 80 -11.30 -2.92 14.44
CA ILE A 80 -10.88 -3.74 13.29
C ILE A 80 -9.73 -4.67 13.67
N ALA A 81 -8.73 -4.19 14.42
CA ALA A 81 -7.62 -5.00 14.90
C ALA A 81 -8.13 -6.19 15.74
N PHE A 82 -9.02 -5.96 16.71
CA PHE A 82 -9.63 -7.05 17.49
C PHE A 82 -10.47 -8.00 16.62
N LYS A 83 -11.13 -7.48 15.59
CA LYS A 83 -11.90 -8.30 14.65
C LYS A 83 -10.99 -9.20 13.81
N LEU A 84 -9.83 -8.71 13.38
CA LEU A 84 -8.84 -9.46 12.61
C LEU A 84 -8.10 -10.52 13.45
N LEU A 85 -7.95 -10.31 14.77
CA LEU A 85 -7.39 -11.34 15.66
C LEU A 85 -8.28 -12.58 15.82
N ARG A 86 -9.58 -12.50 15.47
CA ARG A 86 -10.44 -13.68 15.44
C ARG A 86 -10.18 -14.44 14.15
N PRO A 87 -9.79 -15.73 14.21
CA PRO A 87 -9.70 -16.55 13.01
C PRO A 87 -11.04 -16.52 12.30
N HIS A 88 -11.09 -15.91 11.12
CA HIS A 88 -12.16 -16.12 10.16
C HIS A 88 -11.66 -17.19 9.21
N ASP A 89 -12.41 -18.28 9.07
CA ASP A 89 -12.09 -19.38 8.17
C ASP A 89 -12.12 -18.99 6.68
N ASP A 90 -12.41 -17.73 6.33
CA ASP A 90 -12.61 -17.28 4.94
C ASP A 90 -11.92 -15.94 4.57
N ALA A 91 -10.92 -15.47 5.33
CA ALA A 91 -10.31 -14.15 5.08
C ALA A 91 -9.22 -14.10 3.99
N HIS A 92 -8.91 -15.22 3.35
CA HIS A 92 -8.09 -15.25 2.13
C HIS A 92 -8.95 -15.74 0.98
N GLY A 93 -9.92 -14.91 0.57
CA GLY A 93 -10.53 -15.06 -0.74
C GLY A 93 -9.42 -15.10 -1.77
N ASN A 94 -9.25 -16.27 -2.39
CA ASN A 94 -8.28 -16.60 -3.44
C ASN A 94 -7.82 -15.34 -4.18
N VAL A 95 -6.62 -14.86 -3.88
CA VAL A 95 -5.91 -13.97 -4.80
C VAL A 95 -5.74 -14.80 -6.07
N HIS A 96 -6.67 -14.63 -7.00
CA HIS A 96 -6.62 -15.33 -8.28
C HIS A 96 -5.28 -14.95 -8.89
N GLU A 97 -4.47 -15.96 -9.16
CA GLU A 97 -3.31 -15.76 -10.01
C GLU A 97 -3.81 -15.21 -11.33
N ALA A 98 -3.38 -14.01 -11.68
CA ALA A 98 -3.82 -13.37 -12.89
C ALA A 98 -3.12 -14.01 -14.09
N ASP A 99 -3.90 -14.58 -15.00
CA ASP A 99 -3.38 -15.15 -16.25
C ASP A 99 -3.13 -14.06 -17.31
N THR A 100 -3.65 -12.85 -17.07
CA THR A 100 -3.54 -11.71 -18.01
C THR A 100 -2.99 -10.45 -17.36
N LEU A 101 -2.34 -9.61 -18.16
CA LEU A 101 -1.80 -8.31 -17.74
C LEU A 101 -2.87 -7.43 -17.05
N GLY A 102 -4.07 -7.36 -17.63
CA GLY A 102 -5.16 -6.53 -17.12
C GLY A 102 -5.72 -7.04 -15.79
N GLU A 103 -5.80 -8.36 -15.62
CA GLU A 103 -6.20 -8.97 -14.37
C GLU A 103 -5.16 -8.71 -13.27
N ALA A 104 -3.87 -8.81 -13.58
CA ALA A 104 -2.81 -8.52 -12.63
C ALA A 104 -2.84 -7.05 -12.18
N VAL A 105 -3.00 -6.12 -13.14
CA VAL A 105 -3.17 -4.68 -12.84
C VAL A 105 -4.38 -4.45 -11.94
N ARG A 106 -5.51 -5.09 -12.23
CA ARG A 106 -6.73 -4.96 -11.42
C ARG A 106 -6.54 -5.53 -10.01
N THR A 107 -5.92 -6.69 -9.88
CA THR A 107 -5.62 -7.33 -8.59
C THR A 107 -4.67 -6.46 -7.78
N ILE A 108 -3.63 -5.89 -8.40
CA ILE A 108 -2.71 -4.95 -7.75
C ILE A 108 -3.46 -3.73 -7.21
N ILE A 109 -4.30 -3.10 -8.03
CA ILE A 109 -5.08 -1.91 -7.60
C ILE A 109 -6.05 -2.28 -6.48
N LEU A 110 -6.78 -3.39 -6.62
CA LEU A 110 -7.76 -3.81 -5.61
C LEU A 110 -7.10 -4.16 -4.28
N ALA A 111 -5.98 -4.89 -4.33
CA ALA A 111 -5.18 -5.21 -3.16
C ALA A 111 -4.66 -3.94 -2.50
N ASP A 112 -4.12 -2.99 -3.29
CA ASP A 112 -3.67 -1.71 -2.76
C ASP A 112 -4.79 -0.92 -2.09
N VAL A 113 -6.01 -0.89 -2.64
CA VAL A 113 -7.14 -0.19 -1.99
C VAL A 113 -7.46 -0.78 -0.63
N VAL A 114 -7.50 -2.12 -0.52
CA VAL A 114 -7.84 -2.80 0.72
C VAL A 114 -6.75 -2.58 1.77
N MET A 115 -5.48 -2.67 1.36
CA MET A 115 -4.31 -2.54 2.25
C MET A 115 -3.82 -1.11 2.43
N SER A 116 -4.34 -0.14 1.68
CA SER A 116 -3.96 1.27 1.84
C SER A 116 -4.90 2.02 2.77
N LEU A 117 -6.06 1.46 3.13
CA LEU A 117 -7.04 2.14 3.98
C LEU A 117 -6.46 2.52 5.36
N ASP A 118 -5.72 1.61 5.97
CA ASP A 118 -4.98 1.82 7.22
C ASP A 118 -3.74 2.70 7.01
N ASN A 119 -3.02 2.53 5.89
CA ASN A 119 -1.88 3.36 5.53
C ASN A 119 -2.26 4.83 5.30
N ILE A 120 -3.40 5.09 4.66
CA ILE A 120 -3.96 6.43 4.42
C ILE A 120 -4.23 7.16 5.74
N LEU A 121 -4.77 6.46 6.75
CA LEU A 121 -5.04 7.04 8.06
C LEU A 121 -3.73 7.36 8.81
N ALA A 122 -2.74 6.49 8.71
CA ALA A 122 -1.43 6.69 9.34
C ALA A 122 -0.65 7.85 8.68
N VAL A 123 -0.53 7.84 7.35
CA VAL A 123 0.18 8.86 6.57
C VAL A 123 -0.54 10.21 6.61
N GLY A 124 -1.87 10.20 6.50
CA GLY A 124 -2.70 11.41 6.64
C GLY A 124 -2.59 12.05 8.02
N GLY A 125 -2.49 11.24 9.08
CA GLY A 125 -2.21 11.72 10.44
C GLY A 125 -0.80 12.34 10.57
N ALA A 126 0.21 11.69 10.00
CA ALA A 126 1.60 12.16 10.05
C ALA A 126 1.85 13.45 9.26
N ALA A 127 1.02 13.75 8.26
CA ALA A 127 1.15 14.98 7.47
C ALA A 127 0.60 16.24 8.15
N HIS A 128 -0.07 16.11 9.31
CA HIS A 128 -0.62 17.23 10.08
C HIS A 128 -1.41 18.26 9.24
N GLY A 129 -2.14 17.81 8.21
CA GLY A 129 -2.94 18.67 7.34
C GLY A 129 -2.17 19.32 6.17
N HIS A 130 -0.85 19.13 6.07
CA HIS A 130 -0.04 19.67 4.98
C HIS A 130 -0.05 18.75 3.75
N LEU A 131 -1.07 18.92 2.91
CA LEU A 131 -1.25 18.15 1.66
C LEU A 131 0.00 18.17 0.75
N GLY A 132 0.74 19.28 0.69
CA GLY A 132 1.96 19.38 -0.11
C GLY A 132 3.08 18.46 0.38
N LEU A 133 3.27 18.34 1.70
CA LEU A 133 4.27 17.43 2.29
C LEU A 133 3.87 15.98 2.08
N LEU A 134 2.57 15.69 2.17
CA LEU A 134 1.99 14.38 1.92
C LEU A 134 2.26 13.90 0.50
N ILE A 135 1.88 14.70 -0.50
CA ILE A 135 2.08 14.36 -1.91
C ILE A 135 3.57 14.18 -2.20
N PHE A 136 4.43 15.04 -1.66
CA PHE A 136 5.87 14.93 -1.85
C PHE A 136 6.46 13.65 -1.22
N GLY A 137 6.09 13.34 0.02
CA GLY A 137 6.54 12.12 0.71
C GLY A 137 6.08 10.84 0.01
N LEU A 138 4.83 10.81 -0.46
CA LEU A 138 4.32 9.73 -1.30
C LEU A 138 5.10 9.64 -2.61
N MET A 139 5.31 10.75 -3.33
CA MET A 139 6.08 10.75 -4.57
C MET A 139 7.51 10.20 -4.40
N LEU A 140 8.15 10.49 -3.27
CA LEU A 140 9.49 10.00 -2.95
C LEU A 140 9.51 8.50 -2.61
N SER A 141 8.45 7.97 -2.00
CA SER A 141 8.35 6.56 -1.59
C SER A 141 8.08 5.63 -2.77
N ILE A 142 7.45 6.12 -3.84
CA ILE A 142 7.08 5.34 -5.02
C ILE A 142 8.28 4.66 -5.71
N PRO A 143 9.35 5.37 -6.11
CA PRO A 143 10.50 4.71 -6.72
C PRO A 143 11.06 3.62 -5.82
N ILE A 144 11.14 3.89 -4.51
CA ILE A 144 11.69 2.96 -3.52
C ILE A 144 10.87 1.67 -3.50
N ILE A 145 9.54 1.77 -3.46
CA ILE A 145 8.62 0.62 -3.46
C ILE A 145 8.66 -0.12 -4.81
N LEU A 146 8.68 0.59 -5.94
CA LEU A 146 8.75 -0.03 -7.27
C LEU A 146 10.06 -0.81 -7.48
N PHE A 147 11.19 -0.25 -7.06
CA PHE A 147 12.47 -0.96 -7.12
C PHE A 147 12.52 -2.12 -6.12
N GLY A 148 12.00 -1.92 -4.91
CA GLY A 148 11.91 -2.97 -3.88
C GLY A 148 11.03 -4.14 -4.30
N SER A 149 9.87 -3.87 -4.89
CA SER A 149 8.94 -4.91 -5.37
C SER A 149 9.50 -5.69 -6.56
N GLU A 150 10.24 -5.06 -7.48
CA GLU A 150 10.95 -5.79 -8.54
C GLU A 150 12.03 -6.72 -7.97
N LEU A 151 12.76 -6.29 -6.93
CA LEU A 151 13.70 -7.13 -6.20
C LEU A 151 12.99 -8.31 -5.52
N VAL A 152 11.89 -8.05 -4.80
CA VAL A 152 11.08 -9.10 -4.14
C VAL A 152 10.55 -10.11 -5.16
N ALA A 153 10.01 -9.65 -6.29
CA ALA A 153 9.51 -10.54 -7.35
C ALA A 153 10.61 -11.43 -7.93
N ARG A 154 11.83 -10.89 -8.15
CA ARG A 154 12.99 -11.70 -8.58
C ARG A 154 13.42 -12.69 -7.49
N LEU A 155 13.36 -12.30 -6.23
CA LEU A 155 13.71 -13.16 -5.10
C LEU A 155 12.74 -14.34 -4.99
N LEU A 156 11.42 -14.07 -5.09
CA LEU A 156 10.37 -15.10 -5.07
C LEU A 156 10.50 -16.07 -6.25
N GLY A 157 10.84 -15.58 -7.44
CA GLY A 157 11.11 -16.45 -8.59
C GLY A 157 12.33 -17.36 -8.43
N ARG A 158 13.32 -16.94 -7.62
CA ARG A 158 14.54 -17.72 -7.36
C ARG A 158 14.43 -18.61 -6.11
N PHE A 159 13.62 -18.22 -5.14
CA PHE A 159 13.40 -18.91 -3.87
C PHE A 159 11.90 -18.95 -3.50
N PRO A 160 11.09 -19.81 -4.15
CA PRO A 160 9.66 -19.94 -3.85
C PRO A 160 9.35 -20.40 -2.41
N ALA A 161 10.35 -20.89 -1.67
CA ALA A 161 10.21 -21.27 -0.26
C ALA A 161 9.95 -20.08 0.69
N VAL A 162 10.26 -18.84 0.28
CA VAL A 162 10.05 -17.63 1.11
C VAL A 162 8.56 -17.31 1.29
N LEU A 163 7.69 -17.87 0.45
CA LEU A 163 6.23 -17.71 0.56
C LEU A 163 5.59 -18.54 1.69
N TYR A 164 6.31 -19.53 2.22
CA TYR A 164 5.80 -20.48 3.22
C TYR A 164 6.36 -20.25 4.64
N ILE A 165 7.11 -19.17 4.84
CA ILE A 165 7.66 -18.72 6.14
C ILE A 165 6.89 -17.49 6.57
#